data_AF-A0A6P7F8D4-F1
#
_entry.id   AF-A0A6P7F8D4-F1
#
_cell.length_a   1.000
_cell.length_b   1.000
_cell.length_c   1.000
_cell.angle_alpha   90.00
_cell.angle_beta   90.00
_cell.angle_gamma   90.00
#
_symmetry.space_group_name_H-M   'P 1'
#
loop_
_entity.id
_entity.type
_entity.pdbx_description
1 polymer ?
#
loop_
_entity_poly.entity_id
_entity_poly.type
_entity_poly.pdbx_seq_one_letter_code
_entity_poly.pdbx_strand_id
1 'polypeptide(L)'
;MASLKPRNSNGKILLDQLTKEYFIKNILSAREAQGESVENFEFNKDRCRVLSPNENIKDKSKGILYWMYRDCRVQDNWALIFAQRLAIKKKLPLHVCYSLKDAHEQYPTQRHFNFFIEGLKFVQKEFQQLNIGFHLLNVSPKELAKLIASNDIGGVVCDFSPLRHPRKLQTELLKSLHNEIPVVQVDAHNIVPVWIASDKQEGMAKFLRPKISKNLDEYLTGFPNISKHKYSGKLNLQNEIELDQAVNYYTPKYDVPEIKWGDGPGPEAGLTMLRKFIVENLREYGNTSNDPSKDNTSKLSPWINFGQISAQRCALEVKSVSSLFKEQCDKYLEELIVRRELTDNFCYYNSNYDNLNGAAKWAQETLKVHRCDVVNMWNTRSRLEGTRDFRKNSLHG
;
A
#
# COMPACT_ATOMS: atom_id res chain seq x y z
N MET A 1 18.18 -11.45 -0.01
CA MET A 1 16.79 -10.93 -0.13
C MET A 1 16.39 -10.10 1.09
N ALA A 2 16.46 -10.65 2.30
CA ALA A 2 16.28 -9.85 3.52
C ALA A 2 17.55 -9.07 3.91
N SER A 3 17.40 -8.04 4.74
CA SER A 3 18.53 -7.30 5.28
C SER A 3 19.42 -8.19 6.16
N LEU A 4 20.75 -8.07 6.00
CA LEU A 4 21.73 -8.74 6.84
C LEU A 4 21.48 -8.41 8.32
N LYS A 5 21.93 -9.26 9.25
CA LYS A 5 21.77 -9.04 10.70
C LYS A 5 23.12 -9.25 11.38
N PRO A 6 23.39 -8.57 12.51
CA PRO A 6 24.59 -8.85 13.29
C PRO A 6 24.57 -10.31 13.72
N ARG A 7 25.71 -11.00 13.60
CA ARG A 7 25.87 -12.39 14.01
C ARG A 7 27.09 -12.53 14.92
N ASN A 8 27.00 -13.42 15.90
CA ASN A 8 28.16 -13.81 16.69
C ASN A 8 29.10 -14.73 15.88
N SER A 9 30.24 -15.11 16.48
CA SER A 9 31.22 -16.03 15.90
C SER A 9 30.64 -17.39 15.48
N ASN A 10 29.55 -17.81 16.11
CA ASN A 10 28.84 -19.06 15.81
C ASN A 10 27.73 -18.88 14.75
N GLY A 11 27.64 -17.70 14.11
CA GLY A 11 26.65 -17.41 13.08
C GLY A 11 25.23 -17.14 13.61
N LYS A 12 25.01 -17.01 14.92
CA LYS A 12 23.69 -16.72 15.52
C LYS A 12 23.39 -15.22 15.45
N ILE A 13 22.16 -14.87 15.07
CA ILE A 13 21.68 -13.47 15.01
C ILE A 13 21.66 -12.84 16.41
N LEU A 14 22.18 -11.62 16.52
CA LEU A 14 22.21 -10.78 17.71
C LEU A 14 21.21 -9.62 17.54
N LEU A 15 19.98 -9.78 18.06
CA LEU A 15 18.90 -8.81 17.92
C LEU A 15 19.10 -7.55 18.75
N ASP A 16 19.76 -7.69 19.90
CA ASP A 16 20.17 -6.60 20.79
C ASP A 16 21.12 -5.61 20.09
N GLN A 17 21.89 -6.07 19.11
CA GLN A 17 22.79 -5.25 18.30
C GLN A 17 22.13 -4.66 17.04
N LEU A 18 20.86 -4.99 16.77
CA LEU A 18 20.14 -4.49 15.61
C LEU A 18 19.61 -3.07 15.87
N THR A 19 20.51 -2.07 15.89
CA THR A 19 20.13 -0.65 16.02
C THR A 19 19.31 -0.16 14.82
N LYS A 20 18.69 1.02 14.95
CA LYS A 20 17.92 1.64 13.86
C LYS A 20 18.80 1.87 12.62
N GLU A 21 19.98 2.44 12.83
CA GLU A 21 20.94 2.79 11.77
C GLU A 21 21.44 1.52 11.08
N TYR A 22 21.76 0.48 11.86
CA TYR A 22 22.19 -0.80 11.32
C TYR A 22 21.07 -1.48 10.52
N PHE A 23 19.85 -1.47 11.02
CA PHE A 23 18.68 -2.02 10.32
C PHE A 23 18.43 -1.33 8.98
N ILE A 24 18.44 0.00 8.94
CA ILE A 24 18.28 0.79 7.71
C ILE A 24 19.44 0.51 6.74
N LYS A 25 20.69 0.52 7.22
CA LYS A 25 21.87 0.22 6.40
C LYS A 25 21.76 -1.15 5.74
N ASN A 26 21.33 -2.17 6.48
CA ASN A 26 21.24 -3.51 5.92
C ASN A 26 20.11 -3.64 4.89
N ILE A 27 19.03 -2.88 5.04
CA ILE A 27 17.96 -2.85 4.03
C ILE A 27 18.50 -2.23 2.74
N LEU A 28 19.29 -1.16 2.83
CA LEU A 28 19.96 -0.55 1.68
C LEU A 28 20.92 -1.54 1.00
N SER A 29 21.80 -2.20 1.76
CA SER A 29 22.70 -3.22 1.21
C SER A 29 21.96 -4.41 0.61
N ALA A 30 20.82 -4.82 1.19
CA ALA A 30 19.99 -5.87 0.61
C ALA A 30 19.36 -5.45 -0.72
N ARG A 31 19.03 -4.16 -0.90
CA ARG A 31 18.53 -3.66 -2.18
C ARG A 31 19.64 -3.59 -3.24
N GLU A 32 20.81 -3.11 -2.86
CA GLU A 32 22.00 -3.08 -3.73
C GLU A 32 22.35 -4.49 -4.24
N ALA A 33 22.27 -5.50 -3.36
CA ALA A 33 22.52 -6.89 -3.70
C ALA A 33 21.47 -7.53 -4.62
N GLN A 34 20.31 -6.91 -4.86
CA GLN A 34 19.33 -7.38 -5.85
C GLN A 34 19.58 -6.82 -7.25
N GLY A 35 20.44 -5.81 -7.37
CA GLY A 35 20.77 -5.19 -8.65
C GLY A 35 21.18 -3.73 -8.43
N GLU A 36 22.22 -3.32 -9.14
CA GLU A 36 22.77 -1.96 -9.07
C GLU A 36 21.76 -0.88 -9.53
N SER A 37 20.79 -1.27 -10.35
CA SER A 37 19.76 -0.37 -10.87
C SER A 37 18.46 -1.08 -11.16
N VAL A 38 17.40 -0.29 -11.36
CA VAL A 38 16.12 -0.83 -11.83
C VAL A 38 16.22 -1.49 -13.21
N GLU A 39 17.25 -1.23 -14.03
CA GLU A 39 17.41 -1.82 -15.37
C GLU A 39 17.90 -3.28 -15.30
N ASN A 40 18.77 -3.58 -14.33
CA ASN A 40 19.47 -4.87 -14.21
C ASN A 40 18.71 -5.90 -13.38
N PHE A 41 17.62 -5.49 -12.71
CA PHE A 41 16.77 -6.39 -11.93
C PHE A 41 15.86 -7.24 -12.83
N GLU A 42 15.68 -8.52 -12.49
CA GLU A 42 14.70 -9.39 -13.15
C GLU A 42 13.28 -9.06 -12.66
N PHE A 43 12.62 -8.15 -13.37
CA PHE A 43 11.26 -7.73 -13.01
C PHE A 43 10.22 -8.74 -13.52
N ASN A 44 9.45 -9.32 -12.60
CA ASN A 44 8.31 -10.19 -12.92
C ASN A 44 7.15 -9.35 -13.50
N LYS A 45 6.88 -9.53 -14.80
CA LYS A 45 5.84 -8.78 -15.53
C LYS A 45 4.42 -9.17 -15.16
N ASP A 46 4.19 -10.29 -14.49
CA ASP A 46 2.86 -10.73 -14.07
C ASP A 46 2.28 -9.84 -12.95
N ARG A 47 3.12 -8.99 -12.35
CA ARG A 47 2.71 -7.87 -11.49
C ARG A 47 1.99 -6.76 -12.25
N CYS A 48 2.07 -6.74 -13.58
CA CYS A 48 1.50 -5.71 -14.44
C CYS A 48 0.25 -6.21 -15.16
N ARG A 49 -0.71 -5.33 -15.38
CA ARG A 49 -1.82 -5.52 -16.31
C ARG A 49 -2.04 -4.26 -17.13
N VAL A 50 -2.24 -4.41 -18.44
CA VAL A 50 -2.61 -3.27 -19.30
C VAL A 50 -4.11 -3.05 -19.17
N LEU A 51 -4.51 -1.80 -18.89
CA LEU A 51 -5.91 -1.39 -18.75
C LEU A 51 -6.47 -0.72 -20.02
N SER A 52 -5.58 -0.24 -20.89
CA SER A 52 -5.90 0.42 -22.16
C SER A 52 -5.90 -0.56 -23.34
N PRO A 53 -6.53 -0.21 -24.49
CA PRO A 53 -6.45 -1.02 -25.70
C PRO A 53 -5.05 -1.10 -26.33
N ASN A 54 -4.25 -0.04 -26.19
CA ASN A 54 -2.87 -0.02 -26.67
C ASN A 54 -1.90 -0.42 -25.55
N GLU A 55 -0.89 -1.20 -25.89
CA GLU A 55 0.19 -1.63 -25.00
C GLU A 55 1.51 -0.88 -25.26
N ASN A 56 1.63 -0.24 -26.43
CA ASN A 56 2.84 0.42 -26.85
C ASN A 56 2.84 1.89 -26.44
N ILE A 57 3.98 2.33 -25.91
CA ILE A 57 4.24 3.75 -25.59
C ILE A 57 4.11 4.58 -26.86
N LYS A 58 3.37 5.70 -26.75
CA LYS A 58 3.20 6.66 -27.85
C LYS A 58 4.55 7.18 -28.33
N ASP A 59 4.75 7.17 -29.64
CA ASP A 59 5.97 7.67 -30.28
C ASP A 59 6.13 9.18 -30.08
N LYS A 60 7.39 9.63 -30.04
CA LYS A 60 7.77 11.05 -29.86
C LYS A 60 7.14 11.71 -28.62
N SER A 61 6.83 10.91 -27.61
CA SER A 61 6.34 11.39 -26.31
C SER A 61 7.43 12.11 -25.51
N LYS A 62 7.02 12.89 -24.52
CA LYS A 62 7.92 13.73 -23.70
C LYS A 62 8.11 13.22 -22.27
N GLY A 63 7.42 12.14 -21.88
CA GLY A 63 7.56 11.58 -20.54
C GLY A 63 6.70 10.35 -20.28
N ILE A 64 7.01 9.66 -19.19
CA ILE A 64 6.17 8.63 -18.56
C ILE A 64 5.61 9.21 -17.27
N LEU A 65 4.33 8.97 -16.99
CA LEU A 65 3.68 9.40 -15.76
C LEU A 65 3.33 8.21 -14.88
N TYR A 66 3.80 8.18 -13.63
CA TYR A 66 3.27 7.31 -12.59
C TYR A 66 2.21 8.05 -11.77
N TRP A 67 0.95 7.66 -11.93
CA TRP A 67 -0.14 8.10 -11.09
C TRP A 67 -0.17 7.26 -9.80
N MET A 68 0.49 7.79 -8.77
CA MET A 68 0.58 7.20 -7.44
C MET A 68 -0.74 7.38 -6.69
N TYR A 69 -1.19 6.34 -5.98
CA TYR A 69 -2.42 6.37 -5.21
C TYR A 69 -2.31 5.59 -3.89
N ARG A 70 -2.23 4.26 -3.94
CA ARG A 70 -2.21 3.40 -2.74
C ARG A 70 -0.82 3.27 -2.14
N ASP A 71 0.21 3.21 -2.98
CA ASP A 71 1.58 2.88 -2.56
C ASP A 71 2.46 4.13 -2.50
N CYS A 72 2.22 4.97 -1.48
CA CYS A 72 2.89 6.26 -1.27
C CYS A 72 4.29 6.14 -0.64
N ARG A 73 5.20 5.49 -1.37
CA ARG A 73 6.63 5.35 -1.04
C ARG A 73 7.48 5.27 -2.31
N VAL A 74 8.75 5.65 -2.21
CA VAL A 74 9.73 5.52 -3.30
C VAL A 74 10.31 4.11 -3.34
N GLN A 75 10.95 3.67 -2.26
CA GLN A 75 11.59 2.35 -2.21
C GLN A 75 10.59 1.21 -1.98
N ASP A 76 10.97 0.01 -2.42
CA ASP A 76 10.14 -1.20 -2.33
C ASP A 76 8.74 -1.02 -2.95
N ASN A 77 8.66 -0.31 -4.08
CA ASN A 77 7.43 0.01 -4.82
C ASN A 77 7.49 -0.55 -6.25
N TRP A 78 6.77 -1.64 -6.51
CA TRP A 78 6.79 -2.29 -7.83
C TRP A 78 6.24 -1.42 -8.95
N ALA A 79 5.26 -0.55 -8.68
CA ALA A 79 4.71 0.37 -9.67
C ALA A 79 5.75 1.41 -10.10
N LEU A 80 6.48 1.98 -9.15
CA LEU A 80 7.56 2.92 -9.45
C LEU A 80 8.75 2.24 -10.14
N ILE A 81 9.15 1.04 -9.69
CA ILE A 81 10.21 0.25 -10.34
C ILE A 81 9.85 0.01 -11.82
N PHE A 82 8.61 -0.40 -12.10
CA PHE A 82 8.15 -0.58 -13.46
C PHE A 82 8.14 0.72 -14.26
N ALA A 83 7.61 1.81 -13.69
CA ALA A 83 7.55 3.11 -14.34
C ALA A 83 8.95 3.66 -14.70
N GLN A 84 9.92 3.51 -13.80
CA GLN A 84 11.30 3.93 -14.06
C GLN A 84 11.98 3.06 -15.12
N ARG A 85 11.80 1.73 -15.07
CA ARG A 85 12.28 0.82 -16.13
C ARG A 85 11.75 1.21 -17.50
N LEU A 86 10.45 1.50 -17.57
CA LEU A 86 9.78 1.90 -18.80
C LEU A 86 10.33 3.23 -19.33
N ALA A 87 10.45 4.24 -18.46
CA ALA A 87 10.99 5.56 -18.80
C ALA A 87 12.44 5.48 -19.28
N ILE A 88 13.30 4.74 -18.59
CA ILE A 88 14.70 4.56 -18.98
C ILE A 88 14.80 3.83 -20.32
N LYS A 89 14.05 2.73 -20.52
CA LYS A 89 14.03 1.98 -21.79
C LYS A 89 13.65 2.87 -22.97
N LYS A 90 12.78 3.86 -22.76
CA LYS A 90 12.33 4.82 -23.78
C LYS A 90 13.16 6.10 -23.82
N LYS A 91 14.16 6.26 -22.95
CA LYS A 91 14.98 7.46 -22.81
C LYS A 91 14.15 8.73 -22.52
N LEU A 92 13.13 8.58 -21.69
CA LEU A 92 12.17 9.64 -21.36
C LEU A 92 12.28 10.09 -19.89
N PRO A 93 11.94 11.35 -19.59
CA PRO A 93 11.67 11.79 -18.22
C PRO A 93 10.60 10.93 -17.53
N LEU A 94 10.76 10.74 -16.22
CA LEU A 94 9.76 10.11 -15.36
C LEU A 94 9.17 11.19 -14.44
N HIS A 95 7.84 11.27 -14.46
CA HIS A 95 7.06 12.10 -13.55
C HIS A 95 6.16 11.22 -12.69
N VAL A 96 5.92 11.66 -11.47
CA VAL A 96 5.02 11.03 -10.50
C VAL A 96 4.01 12.08 -10.08
N CYS A 97 2.73 11.72 -10.01
CA CYS A 97 1.72 12.62 -9.47
C CYS A 97 0.77 11.92 -8.50
N TYR A 98 0.22 12.70 -7.58
CA TYR A 98 -0.91 12.32 -6.72
C TYR A 98 -2.07 13.31 -6.93
N SER A 99 -3.30 12.80 -6.99
CA SER A 99 -4.50 13.64 -7.19
C SER A 99 -5.25 13.85 -5.88
N LEU A 100 -5.39 15.10 -5.44
CA LEU A 100 -5.93 15.44 -4.12
C LEU A 100 -7.45 15.69 -4.11
N LYS A 101 -8.06 15.95 -5.27
CA LYS A 101 -9.43 16.49 -5.39
C LYS A 101 -10.51 15.67 -4.67
N ASP A 102 -10.29 14.37 -4.52
CA ASP A 102 -11.19 13.40 -3.89
C ASP A 102 -10.60 12.77 -2.62
N ALA A 103 -9.58 13.41 -2.01
CA ALA A 103 -8.88 12.90 -0.84
C ALA A 103 -9.83 12.62 0.36
N HIS A 104 -10.94 13.35 0.50
CA HIS A 104 -11.94 13.13 1.55
C HIS A 104 -12.70 11.79 1.43
N GLU A 105 -12.71 11.16 0.25
CA GLU A 105 -13.26 9.81 0.09
C GLU A 105 -12.33 8.74 0.64
N GLN A 106 -11.02 9.00 0.64
CA GLN A 106 -10.00 8.08 1.13
C GLN A 106 -9.64 8.33 2.60
N TYR A 107 -9.57 9.61 2.96
CA TYR A 107 -9.12 10.10 4.24
C TYR A 107 -10.30 10.86 4.86
N PRO A 108 -11.18 10.20 5.62
CA PRO A 108 -12.40 10.83 6.09
C PRO A 108 -12.18 11.75 7.31
N THR A 109 -10.98 11.81 7.88
CA THR A 109 -10.69 12.60 9.10
C THR A 109 -9.40 13.39 8.95
N GLN A 110 -9.25 14.46 9.73
CA GLN A 110 -8.00 15.25 9.75
C GLN A 110 -6.79 14.39 10.15
N ARG A 111 -6.96 13.48 11.11
CA ARG A 111 -5.94 12.48 11.50
C ARG A 111 -5.41 11.69 10.32
N HIS A 112 -6.29 11.15 9.47
CA HIS A 112 -5.85 10.35 8.32
C HIS A 112 -5.10 11.22 7.31
N PHE A 113 -5.65 12.40 7.01
CA PHE A 113 -5.10 13.31 6.03
C PHE A 113 -3.71 13.83 6.43
N ASN A 114 -3.52 14.21 7.69
CA ASN A 114 -2.24 14.70 8.18
C ASN A 114 -1.17 13.59 8.15
N PHE A 115 -1.51 12.37 8.56
CA PHE A 115 -0.59 11.23 8.45
C PHE A 115 -0.19 10.95 6.99
N PHE A 116 -1.12 11.11 6.06
CA PHE A 116 -0.88 10.96 4.63
C PHE A 116 0.03 12.06 4.05
N ILE A 117 -0.33 13.33 4.21
CA ILE A 117 0.39 14.48 3.63
C ILE A 117 1.80 14.60 4.20
N GLU A 118 1.98 14.44 5.51
CA GLU A 118 3.31 14.46 6.12
C GLU A 118 4.18 13.30 5.60
N GLY A 119 3.58 12.14 5.30
CA GLY A 119 4.26 11.04 4.63
C GLY A 119 4.74 11.39 3.22
N LEU A 120 3.93 12.14 2.44
CA LEU A 120 4.30 12.57 1.10
C LEU A 120 5.47 13.57 1.07
N LYS A 121 5.72 14.32 2.14
CA LYS A 121 6.91 15.21 2.24
C LYS A 121 8.21 14.42 2.14
N PHE A 122 8.28 13.25 2.78
CA PHE A 122 9.43 12.35 2.65
C PHE A 122 9.59 11.84 1.20
N VAL A 123 8.47 11.50 0.57
CA VAL A 123 8.44 11.03 -0.82
C VAL A 123 8.92 12.12 -1.78
N GLN A 124 8.43 13.35 -1.65
CA GLN A 124 8.86 14.49 -2.47
C GLN A 124 10.37 14.74 -2.35
N LYS A 125 10.90 14.76 -1.12
CA LYS A 125 12.32 14.96 -0.85
C LYS A 125 13.20 13.89 -1.51
N GLU A 126 12.79 12.62 -1.43
CA GLU A 126 13.55 11.52 -2.04
C GLU A 126 13.48 11.57 -3.57
N PHE A 127 12.33 11.89 -4.16
CA PHE A 127 12.21 12.08 -5.62
C PHE A 127 13.11 13.21 -6.15
N GLN A 128 13.23 14.31 -5.41
CA GLN A 128 14.14 15.40 -5.76
C GLN A 128 15.60 14.93 -5.86
N GLN A 129 16.06 14.12 -4.89
CA GLN A 129 17.42 13.54 -4.89
C GLN A 129 17.63 12.59 -6.08
N LEU A 130 16.57 11.90 -6.49
CA LEU A 130 16.57 10.93 -7.58
C LEU A 130 16.35 11.56 -8.97
N ASN A 131 16.24 12.89 -9.09
CA ASN A 131 15.93 13.57 -10.36
C ASN A 131 14.62 13.06 -11.01
N ILE A 132 13.60 12.81 -10.20
CA ILE A 132 12.25 12.42 -10.62
C ILE A 132 11.29 13.53 -10.20
N GLY A 133 10.44 14.01 -11.11
CA GLY A 133 9.46 15.05 -10.79
C GLY A 133 8.29 14.46 -9.98
N PHE A 134 7.98 15.04 -8.82
CA PHE A 134 6.80 14.71 -8.02
C PHE A 134 5.83 15.88 -7.96
N HIS A 135 4.56 15.63 -8.26
CA HIS A 135 3.54 16.65 -8.44
C HIS A 135 2.28 16.32 -7.63
N LEU A 136 1.93 17.16 -6.67
CA LEU A 136 0.64 17.08 -5.98
C LEU A 136 -0.37 17.96 -6.73
N LEU A 137 -1.45 17.36 -7.24
CA LEU A 137 -2.37 18.03 -8.16
C LEU A 137 -3.79 18.07 -7.59
N ASN A 138 -4.48 19.21 -7.67
CA ASN A 138 -5.91 19.31 -7.39
C ASN A 138 -6.76 19.06 -8.64
N VAL A 139 -6.73 17.84 -9.17
CA VAL A 139 -7.38 17.50 -10.45
C VAL A 139 -8.31 16.31 -10.33
N SER A 140 -9.30 16.25 -11.22
CA SER A 140 -10.14 15.08 -11.48
C SER A 140 -9.46 14.18 -12.53
N PRO A 141 -9.91 12.92 -12.70
CA PRO A 141 -9.39 12.05 -13.77
C PRO A 141 -9.48 12.67 -15.18
N LYS A 142 -10.54 13.46 -15.45
CA LYS A 142 -10.70 14.18 -16.73
C LYS A 142 -9.68 15.30 -16.91
N GLU A 143 -9.40 16.05 -15.86
CA GLU A 143 -8.38 17.12 -15.87
C GLU A 143 -6.97 16.52 -15.96
N LEU A 144 -6.73 15.39 -15.29
CA LEU A 144 -5.48 14.63 -15.42
C LEU A 144 -5.27 14.13 -16.86
N ALA A 145 -6.30 13.62 -17.52
CA ALA A 145 -6.22 13.23 -18.94
C ALA A 145 -5.83 14.42 -19.84
N LYS A 146 -6.35 15.63 -19.57
CA LYS A 146 -5.95 16.85 -20.29
C LYS A 146 -4.48 17.20 -20.05
N LEU A 147 -4.00 17.10 -18.81
CA LEU A 147 -2.59 17.33 -18.47
C LEU A 147 -1.66 16.33 -19.17
N ILE A 148 -2.05 15.05 -19.22
CA ILE A 148 -1.32 14.00 -19.92
C ILE A 148 -1.22 14.33 -21.41
N ALA A 149 -2.34 14.73 -22.03
CA ALA A 149 -2.37 15.10 -23.44
C ALA A 149 -1.54 16.37 -23.73
N SER A 150 -1.69 17.44 -22.94
CA SER A 150 -0.99 18.71 -23.17
C SER A 150 0.52 18.63 -22.96
N ASN A 151 0.98 17.65 -22.18
CA ASN A 151 2.40 17.39 -21.93
C ASN A 151 2.97 16.27 -22.81
N ASP A 152 2.23 15.76 -23.78
CA ASP A 152 2.65 14.65 -24.66
C ASP A 152 3.17 13.43 -23.88
N ILE A 153 2.51 13.07 -22.77
CA ILE A 153 2.87 11.90 -21.97
C ILE A 153 2.61 10.63 -22.79
N GLY A 154 3.63 9.77 -22.86
CA GLY A 154 3.64 8.61 -23.73
C GLY A 154 3.06 7.34 -23.15
N GLY A 155 2.89 7.29 -21.83
CA GLY A 155 2.34 6.16 -21.10
C GLY A 155 2.11 6.51 -19.64
N VAL A 156 1.11 5.86 -19.06
CA VAL A 156 0.70 6.03 -17.66
C VAL A 156 0.90 4.71 -16.92
N VAL A 157 1.48 4.78 -15.75
CA VAL A 157 1.52 3.68 -14.78
C VAL A 157 0.64 4.04 -13.60
N CYS A 158 -0.12 3.12 -13.04
CA CYS A 158 -0.84 3.30 -11.79
C CYS A 158 -0.67 2.10 -10.85
N ASP A 159 -0.80 2.33 -9.55
CA ASP A 159 -0.83 1.23 -8.58
C ASP A 159 -2.22 0.59 -8.47
N PHE A 160 -2.28 -0.57 -7.80
CA PHE A 160 -3.48 -1.37 -7.65
C PHE A 160 -4.22 -1.06 -6.35
N SER A 161 -5.54 -0.90 -6.45
CA SER A 161 -6.46 -0.99 -5.32
C SER A 161 -7.74 -1.73 -5.71
N PRO A 162 -8.23 -2.68 -4.90
CA PRO A 162 -9.47 -3.38 -5.17
C PRO A 162 -10.73 -2.54 -4.89
N LEU A 163 -10.57 -1.42 -4.17
CA LEU A 163 -11.70 -0.61 -3.71
C LEU A 163 -12.44 0.08 -4.86
N ARG A 164 -13.76 0.21 -4.71
CA ARG A 164 -14.67 0.76 -5.72
C ARG A 164 -14.28 2.16 -6.18
N HIS A 165 -13.88 3.02 -5.23
CA HIS A 165 -13.56 4.42 -5.50
C HIS A 165 -12.31 4.58 -6.41
N PRO A 166 -11.11 4.07 -6.06
CA PRO A 166 -9.96 4.10 -6.98
C PRO A 166 -10.21 3.44 -8.33
N ARG A 167 -10.93 2.31 -8.37
CA ARG A 167 -11.30 1.65 -9.64
C ARG A 167 -12.19 2.53 -10.51
N LYS A 168 -13.10 3.29 -9.90
CA LYS A 168 -13.93 4.30 -10.60
C LYS A 168 -13.06 5.40 -11.19
N LEU A 169 -12.12 5.97 -10.42
CA LEU A 169 -11.21 7.01 -10.91
C LEU A 169 -10.36 6.54 -12.09
N GLN A 170 -9.82 5.32 -12.01
CA GLN A 170 -9.08 4.70 -13.10
C GLN A 170 -9.94 4.51 -14.35
N THR A 171 -11.19 4.07 -14.17
CA THR A 171 -12.16 3.95 -15.27
C THR A 171 -12.48 5.30 -15.90
N GLU A 172 -12.63 6.36 -15.09
CA GLU A 172 -12.87 7.72 -15.59
C GLU A 172 -11.67 8.30 -16.33
N LEU A 173 -10.45 8.03 -15.86
CA LEU A 173 -9.22 8.38 -16.57
C LEU A 173 -9.18 7.68 -17.93
N LEU A 174 -9.35 6.36 -17.97
CA LEU A 174 -9.33 5.56 -19.21
C LEU A 174 -10.34 6.06 -20.24
N LYS A 175 -11.56 6.42 -19.81
CA LYS A 175 -12.59 6.99 -20.69
C LYS A 175 -12.22 8.37 -21.27
N SER A 176 -11.32 9.08 -20.62
CA SER A 176 -10.95 10.46 -20.98
C SER A 176 -9.61 10.54 -21.71
N LEU A 177 -8.81 9.48 -21.69
CA LEU A 177 -7.52 9.40 -22.36
C LEU A 177 -7.69 9.05 -23.84
N HIS A 178 -6.77 9.55 -24.67
CA HIS A 178 -6.64 9.07 -26.04
C HIS A 178 -6.21 7.60 -26.05
N ASN A 179 -6.82 6.79 -26.94
CA ASN A 179 -6.56 5.35 -27.06
C ASN A 179 -5.10 4.99 -27.38
N GLU A 180 -4.32 5.95 -27.90
CA GLU A 180 -2.89 5.76 -28.18
C GLU A 180 -2.02 5.69 -26.91
N ILE A 181 -2.50 6.20 -25.77
CA ILE A 181 -1.74 6.29 -24.53
C ILE A 181 -1.98 5.02 -23.69
N PRO A 182 -0.97 4.15 -23.52
CA PRO A 182 -1.11 2.96 -22.70
C PRO A 182 -1.22 3.32 -21.22
N VAL A 183 -2.09 2.60 -20.50
CA VAL A 183 -2.22 2.65 -19.05
C VAL A 183 -1.91 1.27 -18.49
N VAL A 184 -0.83 1.16 -17.74
CA VAL A 184 -0.41 -0.10 -17.09
C VAL A 184 -0.65 0.01 -15.60
N GLN A 185 -1.43 -0.90 -15.04
CA GLN A 185 -1.55 -1.03 -13.60
C GLN A 185 -0.57 -2.06 -13.05
N VAL A 186 0.01 -1.78 -11.90
CA VAL A 186 0.94 -2.68 -11.21
C VAL A 186 0.44 -2.97 -9.80
N ASP A 187 0.42 -4.25 -9.40
CA ASP A 187 0.21 -4.60 -7.99
C ASP A 187 1.51 -4.37 -7.20
N ALA A 188 1.56 -3.24 -6.52
CA ALA A 188 2.67 -2.83 -5.65
C ALA A 188 2.37 -3.02 -4.16
N HIS A 189 1.17 -3.52 -3.83
CA HIS A 189 0.69 -3.63 -2.46
C HIS A 189 0.76 -5.07 -1.95
N ASN A 190 0.42 -6.04 -2.81
CA ASN A 190 0.45 -7.46 -2.49
C ASN A 190 1.80 -8.07 -2.86
N ILE A 191 2.19 -9.12 -2.13
CA ILE A 191 3.40 -9.89 -2.45
C ILE A 191 3.13 -10.66 -3.73
N VAL A 192 2.05 -11.45 -3.75
CA VAL A 192 1.55 -12.12 -4.96
C VAL A 192 0.44 -11.22 -5.56
N PRO A 193 0.54 -10.80 -6.84
CA PRO A 193 -0.50 -9.96 -7.45
C PRO A 193 -1.89 -10.58 -7.29
N VAL A 194 -2.90 -9.76 -7.00
CA VAL A 194 -4.24 -10.28 -6.63
C VAL A 194 -4.84 -11.24 -7.68
N TRP A 195 -4.55 -10.99 -8.97
CA TRP A 195 -5.03 -11.78 -10.11
C TRP A 195 -4.19 -13.03 -10.39
N ILE A 196 -3.02 -13.15 -9.75
CA ILE A 196 -2.19 -14.36 -9.76
C ILE A 196 -2.51 -15.23 -8.54
N ALA A 197 -2.73 -14.59 -7.38
CA ALA A 197 -3.01 -15.27 -6.12
C ALA A 197 -4.23 -16.19 -6.21
N SER A 198 -5.25 -15.78 -6.96
CA SER A 198 -6.42 -16.61 -7.31
C SER A 198 -7.10 -16.02 -8.54
N ASP A 199 -7.81 -16.85 -9.29
CA ASP A 199 -8.67 -16.48 -10.42
C ASP A 199 -10.10 -16.13 -9.98
N LYS A 200 -10.43 -16.32 -8.71
CA LYS A 200 -11.76 -16.11 -8.12
C LYS A 200 -11.70 -15.64 -6.66
N GLN A 201 -12.85 -15.24 -6.14
CA GLN A 201 -13.04 -15.00 -4.71
C GLN A 201 -12.80 -16.30 -3.92
N GLU A 202 -11.92 -16.25 -2.93
CA GLU A 202 -11.70 -17.32 -1.97
C GLU A 202 -12.51 -17.10 -0.70
N GLY A 203 -13.19 -18.15 -0.22
CA GLY A 203 -14.10 -18.04 0.92
C GLY A 203 -13.41 -18.02 2.29
N MET A 204 -12.19 -18.55 2.38
CA MET A 204 -11.44 -18.70 3.63
C MET A 204 -9.93 -18.72 3.39
N ALA A 205 -9.16 -18.31 4.41
CA ALA A 205 -7.70 -18.34 4.38
C ALA A 205 -7.13 -19.73 4.01
N LYS A 206 -7.78 -20.82 4.45
CA LYS A 206 -7.34 -22.19 4.12
C LYS A 206 -7.32 -22.51 2.63
N PHE A 207 -8.15 -21.83 1.82
CA PHE A 207 -8.21 -22.05 0.37
C PHE A 207 -7.23 -21.16 -0.38
N LEU A 208 -7.03 -19.92 0.07
CA LEU A 208 -6.06 -19.01 -0.53
C LEU A 208 -4.61 -19.37 -0.17
N ARG A 209 -4.35 -19.82 1.07
CA ARG A 209 -3.01 -20.17 1.56
C ARG A 209 -2.21 -21.06 0.61
N PRO A 210 -2.68 -22.25 0.18
CA PRO A 210 -1.89 -23.09 -0.72
C PRO A 210 -1.58 -22.42 -2.07
N LYS A 211 -2.47 -21.56 -2.57
CA LYS A 211 -2.26 -20.81 -3.81
C LYS A 211 -1.18 -19.73 -3.65
N ILE A 212 -1.23 -18.98 -2.55
CA ILE A 212 -0.18 -18.03 -2.19
C ILE A 212 1.14 -18.78 -1.99
N SER A 213 1.16 -19.84 -1.17
CA SER A 213 2.37 -20.62 -0.88
C SER A 213 3.05 -21.17 -2.13
N LYS A 214 2.27 -21.64 -3.12
CA LYS A 214 2.81 -22.10 -4.41
C LYS A 214 3.57 -21.00 -5.17
N ASN A 215 3.11 -19.76 -5.05
CA ASN A 215 3.67 -18.60 -5.76
C ASN A 215 4.72 -17.84 -4.92
N LEU A 216 4.80 -18.08 -3.60
CA LEU A 216 5.65 -17.26 -2.73
C LEU A 216 7.12 -17.26 -3.11
N ASP A 217 7.68 -18.38 -3.57
CA ASP A 217 9.10 -18.43 -3.95
C ASP A 217 9.42 -17.56 -5.17
N GLU A 218 8.44 -17.39 -6.08
CA GLU A 218 8.56 -16.54 -7.26
C GLU A 218 8.36 -15.05 -6.92
N TYR A 219 7.46 -14.73 -5.99
CA TYR A 219 7.05 -13.34 -5.74
C TYR A 219 7.61 -12.71 -4.47
N LEU A 220 8.03 -13.48 -3.46
CA LEU A 220 8.67 -12.98 -2.24
C LEU A 220 10.18 -12.75 -2.47
N THR A 221 10.48 -11.92 -3.45
CA THR A 221 11.84 -11.54 -3.84
C THR A 221 12.33 -10.32 -3.06
N GLY A 222 13.62 -10.02 -3.14
CA GLY A 222 14.09 -8.68 -2.77
C GLY A 222 13.67 -7.63 -3.79
N PHE A 223 13.98 -6.37 -3.48
CA PHE A 223 13.71 -5.21 -4.32
C PHE A 223 15.04 -4.58 -4.76
N PRO A 224 15.16 -4.08 -6.00
CA PRO A 224 16.27 -3.20 -6.37
C PRO A 224 16.08 -1.80 -5.76
N ASN A 225 17.15 -1.01 -5.70
CA ASN A 225 17.03 0.42 -5.41
C ASN A 225 16.42 1.17 -6.61
N ILE A 226 15.55 2.14 -6.33
CA ILE A 226 15.22 3.17 -7.32
C ILE A 226 16.49 3.96 -7.63
N SER A 227 16.81 4.08 -8.91
CA SER A 227 18.03 4.73 -9.36
C SER A 227 17.81 6.24 -9.54
N LYS A 228 18.87 7.04 -9.51
CA LYS A 228 18.78 8.42 -9.98
C LYS A 228 18.42 8.40 -11.47
N HIS A 229 17.35 9.10 -11.85
CA HIS A 229 16.84 9.09 -13.21
C HIS A 229 17.73 9.94 -14.12
N LYS A 230 18.05 9.39 -15.31
CA LYS A 230 19.03 9.97 -16.23
C LYS A 230 18.44 11.10 -17.10
N TYR A 231 17.12 11.11 -17.28
CA TYR A 231 16.42 11.99 -18.22
C TYR A 231 15.59 13.01 -17.45
N SER A 232 15.84 14.30 -17.68
CA SER A 232 15.09 15.38 -17.05
C SER A 232 14.07 15.97 -18.02
N GLY A 233 12.92 16.35 -17.49
CA GLY A 233 11.86 17.02 -18.21
C GLY A 233 11.05 17.87 -17.23
N LYS A 234 10.26 18.80 -17.76
CA LYS A 234 9.31 19.59 -16.98
C LYS A 234 7.93 19.41 -17.56
N LEU A 235 6.94 19.28 -16.69
CA LEU A 235 5.55 19.34 -17.08
C LEU A 235 5.07 20.80 -17.00
N ASN A 236 4.24 21.20 -17.95
CA ASN A 236 3.38 22.35 -17.84
C ASN A 236 2.15 21.95 -17.01
N LEU A 237 2.13 22.34 -15.74
CA LEU A 237 1.14 21.92 -14.77
C LEU A 237 0.13 23.04 -14.50
N GLN A 238 -1.13 22.63 -14.39
CA GLN A 238 -2.22 23.44 -13.87
C GLN A 238 -2.70 22.81 -12.57
N ASN A 239 -3.01 23.64 -11.57
CA ASN A 239 -3.50 23.21 -10.25
C ASN A 239 -2.52 22.31 -9.46
N GLU A 240 -1.21 22.55 -9.63
CA GLU A 240 -0.20 22.00 -8.72
C GLU A 240 -0.29 22.72 -7.37
N ILE A 241 -0.13 21.96 -6.28
CA ILE A 241 -0.25 22.44 -4.91
C ILE A 241 1.04 22.09 -4.18
N GLU A 242 1.54 23.04 -3.40
CA GLU A 242 2.58 22.75 -2.41
C GLU A 242 2.03 21.86 -1.29
N LEU A 243 2.81 20.87 -0.84
CA LEU A 243 2.34 19.91 0.18
C LEU A 243 1.86 20.60 1.47
N ASP A 244 2.53 21.68 1.89
CA ASP A 244 2.13 22.47 3.07
C ASP A 244 0.79 23.20 2.90
N GLN A 245 0.35 23.40 1.65
CA GLN A 245 -0.93 24.04 1.33
C GLN A 245 -2.05 23.03 1.06
N ALA A 246 -1.76 21.72 1.07
CA ALA A 246 -2.72 20.68 0.74
C ALA A 246 -3.98 20.72 1.64
N VAL A 247 -3.84 21.13 2.90
CA VAL A 247 -4.95 21.27 3.84
C VAL A 247 -6.01 22.26 3.37
N ASN A 248 -5.63 23.28 2.59
CA ASN A 248 -6.58 24.28 2.06
C ASN A 248 -7.52 23.71 1.00
N TYR A 249 -7.19 22.53 0.45
CA TYR A 249 -7.96 21.84 -0.58
C TYR A 249 -8.67 20.60 -0.04
N TYR A 250 -8.68 20.43 1.28
CA TYR A 250 -9.23 19.27 1.95
C TYR A 250 -10.25 19.69 3.00
N THR A 251 -11.34 18.92 3.08
CA THR A 251 -12.36 19.09 4.13
C THR A 251 -12.65 17.71 4.71
N PRO A 252 -12.36 17.48 6.01
CA PRO A 252 -12.61 16.18 6.64
C PRO A 252 -14.11 15.92 6.78
N LYS A 253 -14.51 14.66 6.64
CA LYS A 253 -15.90 14.22 6.91
C LYS A 253 -16.18 14.17 8.41
N TYR A 254 -15.16 13.88 9.22
CA TYR A 254 -15.25 13.75 10.67
C TYR A 254 -14.07 14.44 11.35
N ASP A 255 -14.36 15.15 12.44
CA ASP A 255 -13.33 15.74 13.28
C ASP A 255 -12.80 14.71 14.28
N VAL A 256 -11.54 14.30 14.08
CA VAL A 256 -10.86 13.30 14.91
C VAL A 256 -9.42 13.78 15.14
N PRO A 257 -8.98 13.95 16.40
CA PRO A 257 -7.63 14.43 16.73
C PRO A 257 -6.53 13.55 16.17
N GLU A 258 -5.35 14.09 15.91
CA GLU A 258 -4.18 13.35 15.45
C GLU A 258 -3.72 12.23 16.40
N ILE A 259 -2.96 11.27 15.86
CA ILE A 259 -2.30 10.24 16.66
C ILE A 259 -1.05 10.83 17.34
N LYS A 260 -0.79 10.40 18.57
CA LYS A 260 0.38 10.83 19.36
C LYS A 260 1.39 9.70 19.63
N TRP A 261 1.15 8.51 19.06
CA TRP A 261 1.98 7.32 19.28
C TRP A 261 2.70 6.92 17.99
N GLY A 262 3.83 6.24 18.14
CA GLY A 262 4.72 5.88 17.02
C GLY A 262 5.62 7.03 16.60
N ASP A 263 6.51 6.77 15.64
CA ASP A 263 7.53 7.74 15.19
C ASP A 263 7.00 8.70 14.10
N GLY A 264 5.67 8.88 14.03
CA GLY A 264 5.02 9.68 13.01
C GLY A 264 4.92 8.98 11.63
N PRO A 265 4.49 9.72 10.60
CA PRO A 265 4.35 9.20 9.25
C PRO A 265 5.70 9.10 8.52
N GLY A 266 5.69 8.38 7.41
CA GLY A 266 6.80 8.28 6.47
C GLY A 266 7.50 6.92 6.47
N PRO A 267 8.28 6.62 5.41
CA PRO A 267 8.89 5.29 5.24
C PRO A 267 9.87 4.89 6.35
N GLU A 268 10.68 5.84 6.82
CA GLU A 268 11.67 5.57 7.88
C GLU A 268 11.01 5.25 9.23
N ALA A 269 9.92 5.95 9.58
CA ALA A 269 9.14 5.67 10.77
C ALA A 269 8.53 4.25 10.70
N GLY A 270 7.99 3.87 9.53
CA GLY A 270 7.50 2.50 9.29
C GLY A 270 8.59 1.44 9.48
N LEU A 271 9.81 1.68 8.97
CA LEU A 271 10.94 0.79 9.17
C LEU A 271 11.37 0.73 10.64
N THR A 272 11.30 1.85 11.36
CA THR A 272 11.63 1.89 12.79
C THR A 272 10.63 1.09 13.62
N MET A 273 9.33 1.20 13.31
CA MET A 273 8.28 0.38 13.91
C MET A 273 8.46 -1.12 13.59
N LEU A 274 8.87 -1.47 12.37
CA LEU A 274 9.17 -2.85 12.00
C LEU A 274 10.38 -3.39 12.78
N ARG A 275 11.44 -2.60 12.93
CA ARG A 275 12.60 -2.97 13.76
C ARG A 275 12.19 -3.20 15.20
N LYS A 276 11.44 -2.26 15.78
CA LYS A 276 10.91 -2.36 17.14
C LYS A 276 10.12 -3.64 17.33
N PHE A 277 9.23 -3.95 16.39
CA PHE A 277 8.49 -5.21 16.41
C PHE A 277 9.41 -6.43 16.42
N ILE A 278 10.37 -6.51 15.50
CA ILE A 278 11.29 -7.65 15.38
C ILE A 278 12.15 -7.85 16.65
N VAL A 279 12.63 -6.75 17.24
CA VAL A 279 13.57 -6.80 18.37
C VAL A 279 12.85 -6.98 19.71
N GLU A 280 11.72 -6.31 19.91
CA GLU A 280 11.09 -6.20 21.23
C GLU A 280 9.83 -7.09 21.36
N ASN A 281 9.01 -7.18 20.31
CA ASN A 281 7.64 -7.70 20.44
C ASN A 281 7.44 -9.07 19.78
N LEU A 282 8.21 -9.40 18.74
CA LEU A 282 8.01 -10.58 17.90
C LEU A 282 8.07 -11.87 18.72
N ARG A 283 8.96 -11.94 19.72
CA ARG A 283 9.11 -13.11 20.61
C ARG A 283 7.81 -13.50 21.30
N GLU A 284 7.03 -12.50 21.73
CA GLU A 284 5.78 -12.71 22.47
C GLU A 284 4.54 -12.70 21.57
N TYR A 285 4.66 -12.20 20.33
CA TYR A 285 3.54 -12.09 19.38
C TYR A 285 2.76 -13.40 19.22
N GLY A 286 3.47 -14.54 19.12
CA GLY A 286 2.87 -15.86 19.00
C GLY A 286 1.84 -16.18 20.08
N ASN A 287 2.12 -15.76 21.32
CA ASN A 287 1.34 -16.10 22.50
C ASN A 287 0.31 -15.04 22.88
N THR A 288 0.58 -13.76 22.57
CA THR A 288 -0.21 -12.66 23.12
C THR A 288 -0.87 -11.76 22.08
N SER A 289 -0.76 -12.05 20.77
CA SER A 289 -1.34 -11.17 19.73
C SER A 289 -2.87 -11.02 19.80
N ASN A 290 -3.54 -11.92 20.51
CA ASN A 290 -4.98 -11.92 20.76
C ASN A 290 -5.36 -11.32 22.13
N ASP A 291 -4.40 -10.92 22.95
CA ASP A 291 -4.64 -10.31 24.26
C ASP A 291 -4.48 -8.79 24.16
N PRO A 292 -5.58 -8.00 24.20
CA PRO A 292 -5.51 -6.54 24.09
C PRO A 292 -4.84 -5.87 25.30
N SER A 293 -4.60 -6.58 26.40
CA SER A 293 -3.81 -6.07 27.53
C SER A 293 -2.29 -6.12 27.29
N LYS A 294 -1.86 -6.77 26.20
CA LYS A 294 -0.44 -6.94 25.83
C LYS A 294 -0.11 -6.14 24.59
N ASP A 295 1.01 -5.41 24.63
CA ASP A 295 1.40 -4.49 23.57
C ASP A 295 2.38 -5.11 22.55
N ASN A 296 2.11 -6.34 22.12
CA ASN A 296 3.07 -7.14 21.34
C ASN A 296 2.75 -7.21 19.84
N THR A 297 1.78 -6.45 19.34
CA THR A 297 1.50 -6.37 17.90
C THR A 297 2.56 -5.55 17.17
N SER A 298 2.65 -5.68 15.84
CA SER A 298 3.61 -4.90 15.05
C SER A 298 3.25 -3.41 14.96
N LYS A 299 1.98 -3.07 15.16
CA LYS A 299 1.41 -1.73 14.96
C LYS A 299 1.67 -1.14 13.56
N LEU A 300 2.04 -1.96 12.57
CA LEU A 300 2.43 -1.49 11.23
C LEU A 300 1.26 -1.13 10.32
N SER A 301 0.02 -1.43 10.71
CA SER A 301 -1.15 -1.23 9.84
C SER A 301 -1.32 0.20 9.33
N PRO A 302 -1.01 1.29 10.06
CA PRO A 302 -1.08 2.64 9.48
C PRO A 302 -0.09 2.81 8.31
N TRP A 303 1.18 2.50 8.50
CA TRP A 303 2.20 2.63 7.45
C TRP A 303 1.93 1.72 6.25
N ILE A 304 1.41 0.51 6.47
CA ILE A 304 1.02 -0.39 5.37
C ILE A 304 -0.20 0.19 4.64
N ASN A 305 -1.23 0.64 5.35
CA ASN A 305 -2.46 1.20 4.77
C ASN A 305 -2.19 2.40 3.85
N PHE A 306 -1.33 3.32 4.29
CA PHE A 306 -0.93 4.48 3.47
C PHE A 306 0.19 4.15 2.47
N GLY A 307 0.61 2.89 2.38
CA GLY A 307 1.66 2.46 1.46
C GLY A 307 3.02 3.09 1.74
N GLN A 308 3.25 3.60 2.95
CA GLN A 308 4.51 4.21 3.39
C GLN A 308 5.59 3.15 3.69
N ILE A 309 5.19 1.90 3.94
CA ILE A 309 6.07 0.72 3.99
C ILE A 309 5.48 -0.44 3.18
N SER A 310 6.34 -1.19 2.50
CA SER A 310 5.94 -2.40 1.77
C SER A 310 5.66 -3.55 2.72
N ALA A 311 4.50 -4.20 2.58
CA ALA A 311 4.23 -5.46 3.29
C ALA A 311 5.20 -6.57 2.90
N GLN A 312 5.66 -6.60 1.64
CA GLN A 312 6.70 -7.53 1.20
C GLN A 312 8.02 -7.28 1.93
N ARG A 313 8.42 -6.00 2.13
CA ARG A 313 9.58 -5.67 2.97
C ARG A 313 9.40 -6.21 4.39
N CYS A 314 8.25 -5.98 5.02
CA CYS A 314 7.95 -6.53 6.35
C CYS A 314 8.09 -8.06 6.38
N ALA A 315 7.59 -8.76 5.36
CA ALA A 315 7.67 -10.21 5.26
C ALA A 315 9.13 -10.71 5.12
N LEU A 316 9.94 -10.06 4.27
CA LEU A 316 11.37 -10.39 4.12
C LEU A 316 12.13 -10.24 5.45
N GLU A 317 11.91 -9.13 6.15
CA GLU A 317 12.63 -8.84 7.39
C GLU A 317 12.22 -9.77 8.54
N VAL A 318 10.94 -10.11 8.67
CA VAL A 318 10.49 -11.09 9.67
C VAL A 318 10.94 -12.50 9.33
N LYS A 319 10.86 -12.93 8.05
CA LYS A 319 11.36 -14.24 7.60
C LYS A 319 12.86 -14.40 7.89
N SER A 320 13.62 -13.31 7.90
CA SER A 320 15.07 -13.33 8.17
C SER A 320 15.46 -13.77 9.58
N VAL A 321 14.54 -13.65 10.55
CA VAL A 321 14.74 -14.01 11.95
C VAL A 321 13.99 -15.29 12.36
N SER A 322 13.45 -16.04 11.40
CA SER A 322 12.71 -17.27 11.67
C SER A 322 13.56 -18.36 12.35
N SER A 323 14.89 -18.32 12.24
CA SER A 323 15.78 -19.21 12.99
C SER A 323 15.77 -18.95 14.50
N LEU A 324 15.32 -17.77 14.93
CA LEU A 324 15.18 -17.41 16.35
C LEU A 324 13.76 -17.68 16.87
N PHE A 325 12.74 -17.31 16.08
CA PHE A 325 11.34 -17.28 16.51
C PHE A 325 10.42 -17.87 15.43
N LYS A 326 10.61 -19.14 15.06
CA LYS A 326 9.91 -19.76 13.92
C LYS A 326 8.39 -19.65 14.03
N GLU A 327 7.81 -20.08 15.14
CA GLU A 327 6.36 -20.09 15.33
C GLU A 327 5.76 -18.68 15.30
N GLN A 328 6.45 -17.71 15.90
CA GLN A 328 6.02 -16.32 15.94
C GLN A 328 6.10 -15.67 14.55
N CYS A 329 7.15 -15.98 13.79
CA CYS A 329 7.29 -15.55 12.39
C CYS A 329 6.17 -16.14 11.54
N ASP A 330 5.93 -17.45 11.62
CA ASP A 330 4.90 -18.13 10.84
C ASP A 330 3.51 -17.54 11.12
N LYS A 331 3.19 -17.27 12.40
CA LYS A 331 1.93 -16.62 12.79
C LYS A 331 1.81 -15.20 12.22
N TYR A 332 2.87 -14.41 12.31
CA TYR A 332 2.85 -13.05 11.77
C TYR A 332 2.73 -13.03 10.24
N LEU A 333 3.44 -13.92 9.55
CA LEU A 333 3.42 -14.03 8.09
C LEU A 333 2.07 -14.54 7.58
N GLU A 334 1.35 -15.39 8.33
CA GLU A 334 -0.04 -15.75 8.00
C GLU A 334 -0.96 -14.51 8.01
N GLU A 335 -0.84 -13.64 9.02
CA GLU A 335 -1.64 -12.41 9.10
C GLU A 335 -1.24 -11.38 8.03
N LEU A 336 0.07 -11.16 7.85
CA LEU A 336 0.60 -10.15 6.92
C LEU A 336 0.40 -10.53 5.44
N ILE A 337 0.51 -11.81 5.11
CA ILE A 337 0.44 -12.31 3.73
C ILE A 337 -0.96 -12.86 3.47
N VAL A 338 -1.32 -13.99 4.09
CA VAL A 338 -2.52 -14.73 3.72
C VAL A 338 -3.79 -13.96 4.07
N ARG A 339 -3.91 -13.44 5.30
CA ARG A 339 -5.13 -12.74 5.75
C ARG A 339 -5.29 -11.40 5.04
N ARG A 340 -4.22 -10.62 4.94
CA ARG A 340 -4.23 -9.32 4.23
C ARG A 340 -4.52 -9.49 2.74
N GLU A 341 -3.88 -10.42 2.05
CA GLU A 341 -4.12 -10.62 0.61
C GLU A 341 -5.48 -11.27 0.34
N LEU A 342 -6.05 -12.02 1.31
CA LEU A 342 -7.43 -12.47 1.26
C LEU A 342 -8.43 -11.31 1.28
N THR A 343 -8.16 -10.22 2.01
CA THR A 343 -9.04 -9.04 1.99
C THR A 343 -9.01 -8.33 0.64
N ASP A 344 -7.83 -8.26 0.00
CA ASP A 344 -7.71 -7.71 -1.34
C ASP A 344 -8.41 -8.61 -2.37
N ASN A 345 -8.27 -9.94 -2.26
CA ASN A 345 -9.03 -10.91 -3.06
C ASN A 345 -10.55 -10.72 -2.90
N PHE A 346 -11.04 -10.60 -1.67
CA PHE A 346 -12.46 -10.39 -1.40
C PHE A 346 -12.98 -9.10 -2.05
N CYS A 347 -12.33 -7.97 -1.79
CA CYS A 347 -12.74 -6.69 -2.37
C CYS A 347 -12.59 -6.65 -3.89
N TYR A 348 -11.62 -7.38 -4.45
CA TYR A 348 -11.36 -7.40 -5.89
C TYR A 348 -12.46 -8.15 -6.66
N TYR A 349 -12.89 -9.30 -6.14
CA TYR A 349 -13.86 -10.19 -6.79
C TYR A 349 -15.32 -9.94 -6.37
N ASN A 350 -15.56 -9.26 -5.25
CA ASN A 350 -16.89 -9.00 -4.73
C ASN A 350 -17.27 -7.52 -4.80
N SER A 351 -18.08 -7.11 -5.78
CA SER A 351 -18.54 -5.72 -5.88
C SER A 351 -19.40 -5.24 -4.70
N ASN A 352 -19.90 -6.19 -3.89
CA ASN A 352 -20.72 -5.96 -2.69
C ASN A 352 -19.93 -6.14 -1.39
N TYR A 353 -18.60 -5.96 -1.41
CA TYR A 353 -17.73 -6.18 -0.25
C TYR A 353 -18.09 -5.37 1.01
N ASP A 354 -18.92 -4.32 0.87
CA ASP A 354 -19.34 -3.40 1.93
C ASP A 354 -20.84 -3.49 2.28
N ASN A 355 -21.53 -4.55 1.84
CA ASN A 355 -22.93 -4.77 2.19
C ASN A 355 -23.29 -6.26 2.33
N LEU A 356 -24.48 -6.54 2.89
CA LEU A 356 -24.91 -7.91 3.22
C LEU A 356 -24.94 -8.84 2.00
N ASN A 357 -25.18 -8.33 0.79
CA ASN A 357 -25.20 -9.17 -0.42
C ASN A 357 -23.82 -9.74 -0.75
N GLY A 358 -22.74 -9.17 -0.20
CA GLY A 358 -21.38 -9.69 -0.34
C GLY A 358 -21.04 -10.83 0.63
N ALA A 359 -21.88 -11.10 1.63
CA ALA A 359 -21.66 -12.17 2.60
C ALA A 359 -21.87 -13.57 1.97
N ALA A 360 -21.38 -14.62 2.64
CA ALA A 360 -21.67 -16.00 2.22
C ALA A 360 -23.19 -16.29 2.26
N LYS A 361 -23.70 -17.10 1.32
CA LYS A 361 -25.15 -17.39 1.22
C LYS A 361 -25.76 -17.90 2.52
N TRP A 362 -25.12 -18.87 3.18
CA TRP A 362 -25.58 -19.40 4.47
C TRP A 362 -25.67 -18.30 5.55
N ALA A 363 -24.78 -17.30 5.51
CA ALA A 363 -24.79 -16.18 6.45
C ALA A 363 -25.94 -15.20 6.15
N GLN A 364 -26.23 -14.96 4.87
CA GLN A 364 -27.40 -14.17 4.47
C GLN A 364 -28.71 -14.87 4.87
N GLU A 365 -28.80 -16.18 4.68
CA GLU A 365 -29.95 -17.00 5.01
C GLU A 365 -30.21 -17.04 6.53
N THR A 366 -29.18 -17.29 7.34
CA THR A 366 -29.33 -17.30 8.80
C THR A 366 -29.72 -15.91 9.34
N LEU A 367 -29.10 -14.83 8.85
CA LEU A 367 -29.50 -13.47 9.22
C LEU A 367 -30.94 -13.14 8.82
N LYS A 368 -31.43 -13.72 7.72
CA LYS A 368 -32.83 -13.56 7.29
C LYS A 368 -33.81 -14.30 8.21
N VAL A 369 -33.47 -15.52 8.65
CA VAL A 369 -34.28 -16.30 9.60
C VAL A 369 -34.41 -15.55 10.94
N HIS A 370 -33.30 -15.00 11.43
CA HIS A 370 -33.23 -14.30 12.72
C HIS A 370 -33.63 -12.81 12.66
N ARG A 371 -34.19 -12.34 11.54
CA ARG A 371 -34.51 -10.91 11.34
C ARG A 371 -35.53 -10.37 12.33
N CYS A 372 -36.42 -11.23 12.82
CA CYS A 372 -37.51 -10.88 13.74
C CYS A 372 -37.21 -11.24 15.20
N ASP A 373 -35.98 -11.66 15.50
CA ASP A 373 -35.57 -11.95 16.87
C ASP A 373 -35.60 -10.67 17.71
N VAL A 374 -36.03 -10.80 18.97
CA VAL A 374 -36.02 -9.68 19.90
C VAL A 374 -34.57 -9.34 20.26
N VAL A 375 -34.14 -8.13 19.91
CA VAL A 375 -32.81 -7.62 20.27
C VAL A 375 -32.87 -6.99 21.66
N ASN A 376 -32.05 -7.49 22.60
CA ASN A 376 -32.00 -6.98 23.98
C ASN A 376 -31.62 -5.49 24.08
N MET A 377 -30.96 -4.94 23.06
CA MET A 377 -30.50 -3.55 23.03
C MET A 377 -30.53 -2.97 21.62
N TRP A 378 -31.27 -1.88 21.45
CA TRP A 378 -31.21 -1.04 20.26
C TRP A 378 -30.32 0.18 20.50
N ASN A 379 -29.34 0.38 19.63
CA ASN A 379 -28.43 1.52 19.70
C ASN A 379 -28.44 2.29 18.38
N THR A 380 -28.56 3.60 18.46
CA THR A 380 -28.30 4.48 17.32
C THR A 380 -26.79 4.56 17.08
N ARG A 381 -26.39 4.92 15.85
CA ARG A 381 -24.98 5.17 15.50
C ARG A 381 -24.32 6.16 16.47
N SER A 382 -24.98 7.28 16.76
CA SER A 382 -24.49 8.31 17.68
C SER A 382 -24.24 7.76 19.10
N ARG A 383 -25.08 6.84 19.59
CA ARG A 383 -24.90 6.21 20.90
C ARG A 383 -23.66 5.30 20.93
N LEU A 384 -23.44 4.53 19.86
CA LEU A 384 -22.24 3.68 19.74
C LEU A 384 -20.96 4.51 19.64
N GLU A 385 -20.94 5.58 18.84
CA GLU A 385 -19.79 6.47 18.69
C GLU A 385 -19.45 7.22 19.99
N GLY A 386 -20.46 7.64 20.76
CA GLY A 386 -20.28 8.39 22.01
C GLY A 386 -19.88 7.55 23.22
N THR A 387 -19.69 6.23 23.10
CA THR A 387 -19.34 5.31 24.20
C THR A 387 -20.22 5.44 25.45
N ARG A 388 -21.50 5.82 25.27
CA ARG A 388 -22.41 6.01 26.41
C ARG A 388 -22.80 4.64 26.97
N ASP A 389 -22.45 4.42 28.23
CA ASP A 389 -22.65 3.18 28.98
C ASP A 389 -24.00 2.51 28.68
N PHE A 390 -23.89 1.24 28.27
CA PHE A 390 -25.00 0.39 27.85
C PHE A 390 -25.96 0.08 29.00
N ARG A 391 -25.54 0.23 30.27
CA ARG A 391 -26.33 -0.17 31.44
C ARG A 391 -27.36 0.84 31.93
N LYS A 392 -27.37 2.08 31.44
CA LYS A 392 -28.24 3.12 32.04
C LYS A 392 -29.63 3.29 31.44
N ASN A 393 -29.93 2.68 30.30
CA ASN A 393 -31.25 2.81 29.67
C ASN A 393 -31.80 1.45 29.25
N SER A 394 -32.02 0.55 30.22
CA SER A 394 -33.12 -0.40 30.12
C SER A 394 -34.40 0.41 30.14
N LEU A 395 -34.90 0.76 28.96
CA LEU A 395 -36.17 1.45 28.81
C LEU A 395 -37.27 0.54 29.36
N HIS A 396 -37.93 1.02 30.42
CA HIS A 396 -39.36 0.82 30.52
C HIS A 396 -39.98 1.33 29.22
N GLY A 397 -40.50 0.39 28.43
CA GLY A 397 -41.31 0.61 27.25
C GLY A 397 -42.27 -0.56 27.16
#